data_AF-A0A832M496-F1
#
_entry.id   AF-A0A832M496-F1
#
_cell.length_a   1.000
_cell.length_b   1.000
_cell.length_c   1.000
_cell.angle_alpha   90.00
_cell.angle_beta   90.00
_cell.angle_gamma   90.00
#
_symmetry.space_group_name_H-M   'P 1'
#
loop_
_entity.id
_entity.type
_entity.pdbx_description
1 polymer ?
#
loop_
_entity_poly.entity_id
_entity_poly.type
_entity_poly.pdbx_seq_one_letter_code
_entity_poly.pdbx_strand_id
1 'polypeptide(L)' 'YRGDSLIRRFPYSEWQNWRIFWQPLPILFYFKEVKSIHFLPMLFDAKTLQDCLETHCPQR' A
#
# COMPACT_ATOMS: atom_id res chain seq x y z
N TYR A 1 14.91 -19.63 12.37
CA TYR A 1 14.00 -18.78 13.15
C TYR A 1 13.81 -17.44 12.45
N ARG A 2 12.91 -17.35 11.46
CA ARG A 2 12.37 -16.05 11.04
C ARG A 2 11.33 -15.73 12.11
N GLY A 3 11.66 -14.82 13.02
CA GLY A 3 10.75 -14.50 14.12
C GLY A 3 9.41 -14.07 13.55
N ASP A 4 8.31 -14.64 14.04
CA ASP A 4 6.94 -14.20 13.85
C ASP A 4 6.67 -12.78 14.42
N SER A 5 7.72 -11.98 14.57
CA SER A 5 7.62 -10.58 14.98
C SER A 5 7.14 -9.77 13.78
N LEU A 6 5.87 -9.38 13.82
CA LEU A 6 5.28 -8.36 12.98
C LEU A 6 6.24 -7.16 12.86
N ILE A 7 6.81 -6.95 11.67
CA ILE A 7 7.82 -5.90 11.45
C ILE A 7 7.18 -4.51 11.50
N ARG A 8 5.97 -4.37 10.92
CA ARG A 8 5.20 -3.12 10.87
C ARG A 8 3.75 -3.38 10.49
N ARG A 9 2.85 -2.52 10.94
CA ARG A 9 1.43 -2.51 10.57
C ARG A 9 1.06 -1.12 10.08
N PHE A 10 0.23 -1.07 9.04
CA PHE A 10 -0.28 0.17 8.45
C PHE A 10 -1.81 0.13 8.52
N PRO A 11 -2.44 0.71 9.54
CA PRO A 11 -3.89 0.66 9.71
C PRO A 11 -4.59 1.57 8.70
N TYR A 12 -5.53 1.00 7.93
CA TYR A 12 -6.30 1.72 6.90
C TYR A 12 -7.07 2.94 7.41
N SER A 13 -7.48 2.95 8.68
CA SER A 13 -8.14 4.11 9.30
C SER A 13 -7.28 5.36 9.33
N GLU A 14 -5.95 5.21 9.24
CA GLU A 14 -5.01 6.32 9.23
C GLU A 14 -4.64 6.79 7.82
N TRP A 15 -5.09 6.08 6.78
CA TRP A 15 -4.75 6.38 5.40
C TRP A 15 -5.59 7.55 4.90
N GLN A 16 -4.90 8.59 4.43
CA GLN A 16 -5.52 9.76 3.81
C GLN A 16 -5.62 9.61 2.29
N ASN A 17 -4.61 8.99 1.67
CA ASN A 17 -4.55 8.79 0.23
C ASN A 17 -3.58 7.65 -0.11
N TRP A 18 -3.75 7.08 -1.30
CA TRP A 18 -2.83 6.10 -1.87
C TRP A 18 -2.74 6.29 -3.38
N ARG A 19 -1.62 5.90 -4.01
CA ARG A 19 -1.44 5.91 -5.46
C ARG A 19 -0.57 4.76 -5.89
N ILE A 20 -0.84 4.24 -7.07
CA ILE A 20 0.00 3.26 -7.74
C ILE A 20 0.73 3.97 -8.88
N PHE A 21 2.06 3.97 -8.80
CA PHE A 21 2.94 4.50 -9.83
C PHE A 21 3.66 3.34 -10.52
N TRP A 22 4.06 3.55 -11.78
CA TRP A 22 4.89 2.62 -12.55
C TRP A 22 4.32 1.18 -12.53
N GLN A 23 3.35 0.90 -13.42
CA GLN A 23 2.70 -0.42 -13.48
C GLN A 23 3.59 -1.60 -13.91
N PRO A 24 4.68 -1.43 -14.70
CA PRO A 24 5.63 -2.52 -14.94
C PRO A 24 6.33 -2.96 -13.65
N LEU A 25 6.58 -4.27 -13.47
CA LEU A 25 7.22 -4.77 -12.25
C LEU A 25 8.67 -4.23 -12.08
N PRO A 26 9.09 -3.85 -10.85
CA PRO A 26 8.28 -3.73 -9.63
C PRO A 26 7.38 -2.50 -9.64
N ILE A 27 6.15 -2.66 -9.16
CA ILE A 27 5.22 -1.54 -9.02
C ILE A 27 5.68 -0.65 -7.88
N LEU A 28 5.59 0.67 -8.09
CA LEU A 28 5.86 1.63 -7.03
C LEU A 28 4.55 2.05 -6.37
N PHE A 29 4.29 1.52 -5.18
CA PHE A 29 3.12 1.90 -4.40
C PHE A 29 3.42 3.02 -3.43
N TYR A 30 2.49 3.97 -3.35
CA TYR A 30 2.54 5.09 -2.44
C TYR A 30 1.29 5.12 -1.57
N PHE A 31 1.45 5.40 -0.28
CA PHE A 31 0.34 5.78 0.58
C PHE A 31 0.77 6.80 1.63
N LYS A 32 -0.20 7.62 2.04
CA LYS A 32 -0.03 8.66 3.05
C LYS A 32 -0.90 8.34 4.25
N GLU A 33 -0.27 8.22 5.40
CA GLU A 33 -0.91 8.19 6.71
C GLU A 33 -0.98 9.61 7.29
N VAL A 34 -1.75 9.80 8.37
CA VAL A 34 -1.89 11.11 9.03
C VAL A 34 -0.55 11.74 9.39
N LYS A 35 0.43 10.94 9.80
CA LYS A 35 1.74 11.39 10.30
C LYS A 35 2.93 10.87 9.49
N SER A 36 2.70 10.19 8.37
CA SER A 36 3.78 9.55 7.61
C SER A 36 3.45 9.38 6.13
N ILE A 37 4.49 9.28 5.30
CA ILE A 37 4.39 8.95 3.88
C ILE A 37 5.26 7.73 3.60
N HIS A 38 4.76 6.82 2.77
CA HIS A 38 5.44 5.56 2.47
C HIS A 38 5.50 5.31 0.97
N PHE A 39 6.64 4.81 0.53
CA PHE A 39 6.86 4.31 -0.84
C PHE A 39 7.34 2.87 -0.75
N LEU A 40 6.61 1.95 -1.35
CA LEU A 40 6.89 0.52 -1.31
C LEU A 40 7.02 -0.03 -2.73
N PRO A 41 8.18 -0.59 -3.11
CA PRO A 41 8.28 -1.40 -4.32
C PRO A 41 7.58 -2.74 -4.08
N MET A 42 6.70 -3.14 -4.98
CA MET A 42 5.83 -4.31 -4.84
C MET A 42 5.93 -5.22 -6.06
N LEU A 43 6.04 -6.53 -5.83
CA LEU A 43 6.25 -7.56 -6.85
C LEU A 43 4.98 -8.36 -7.15
N PHE A 44 3.81 -7.72 -7.15
CA PHE A 44 2.53 -8.38 -7.41
C PHE A 44 1.71 -7.60 -8.45
N ASP A 45 0.53 -8.07 -8.80
CA ASP A 45 -0.28 -7.45 -9.86
C ASP A 45 -0.88 -6.10 -9.43
N ALA A 46 -0.67 -5.06 -10.24
CA ALA A 46 -1.10 -3.69 -9.95
C ALA A 46 -2.62 -3.55 -9.92
N LYS A 47 -3.29 -4.27 -10.83
CA LYS A 47 -4.72 -4.14 -11.04
C LYS A 47 -5.49 -4.76 -9.87
N THR A 48 -5.10 -5.97 -9.48
CA THR A 48 -5.65 -6.66 -8.32
C THR A 48 -5.49 -5.84 -7.05
N LEU A 49 -4.32 -5.21 -6.86
CA LEU A 49 -4.11 -4.29 -5.74
C LEU A 49 -5.08 -3.11 -5.77
N GLN A 50 -5.22 -2.47 -6.93
CA GLN A 50 -6.11 -1.33 -7.11
C GLN A 50 -7.56 -1.70 -6.75
N ASP A 51 -8.08 -2.80 -7.31
CA ASP A 51 -9.44 -3.27 -7.08
C ASP A 51 -9.69 -3.53 -5.58
N CYS A 52 -8.72 -4.14 -4.88
CA CYS A 52 -8.79 -4.33 -3.43
C CYS A 52 -8.78 -3.01 -2.66
N LEU A 53 -7.92 -2.06 -3.04
CA LEU A 53 -7.82 -0.76 -2.37
C LEU A 53 -9.08 0.08 -2.58
N GLU A 54 -9.68 0.07 -3.76
CA GLU A 54 -10.96 0.74 -4.02
C GLU A 54 -12.10 0.16 -3.18
N THR A 55 -12.10 -1.16 -2.97
CA THR A 55 -13.10 -1.85 -2.15
C THR A 55 -12.95 -1.55 -0.66
N HIS A 56 -11.72 -1.53 -0.14
CA HIS A 56 -11.47 -1.45 1.30
C HIS A 56 -11.11 -0.04 1.80
N CYS A 57 -10.53 0.79 0.95
CA CYS A 57 -10.00 2.12 1.27
C CYS A 57 -10.16 3.08 0.08
N PRO A 58 -11.40 3.38 -0.37
CA PRO A 58 -11.60 4.23 -1.54
C PRO A 58 -10.92 5.60 -1.36
N GLN A 59 -10.27 6.07 -2.41
CA GLN A 59 -9.73 7.43 -2.44
C GLN A 59 -10.88 8.41 -2.23
N ARG A 60 -10.74 9.31 -1.24
CA ARG A 60 -11.67 10.40 -1.01
C ARG A 60 -11.28 11.63 -1.80
#